data_AF-G7UQD2-F1
#
_entry.id   AF-G7UQD2-F1
#
_cell.length_a   1.000
_cell.length_b   1.000
_cell.length_c   1.000
_cell.angle_alpha   90.00
_cell.angle_beta   90.00
_cell.angle_gamma   90.00
#
_symmetry.space_group_name_H-M   'P 1'
#
loop_
_entity.id
_entity.type
_entity.pdbx_description
1 polymer ?
#
loop_
_entity_poly.entity_id
_entity_poly.type
_entity_poly.pdbx_seq_one_letter_code
_entity_poly.pdbx_strand_id
1 'polypeptide(L)'
;MTPHLPTRSGQRAAILVLLAALMVATRSHLPALLTHLGPIPDASWAVFFMAGFYLRGWSRWAFPLFMALAVGVDYAVITGQGMDFWAHYCVSAAYWCLVPAYLVLWAGGSLTARLSQQLSDQRTLLVAGLALVASVALCHLISQGSFYWISDSVSQPSLAGWAKNYGDWFLPFLRSTALYVGLGVIVHVGLAQVARLAGPQERAAG
;
A
#
# COMPACT_ATOMS: atom_id res chain seq x y z
N MET A 1 12.71 -3.42 26.29
CA MET A 1 13.11 -4.43 25.29
C MET A 1 11.85 -5.21 24.93
N THR A 2 11.06 -4.72 23.97
CA THR A 2 9.80 -5.35 23.56
C THR A 2 10.12 -6.49 22.61
N PRO A 3 9.85 -7.75 22.95
CA PRO A 3 9.93 -8.82 21.98
C PRO A 3 8.81 -8.58 20.96
N HIS A 4 9.16 -8.26 19.72
CA HIS A 4 8.21 -8.25 18.62
C HIS A 4 7.79 -9.70 18.39
N LEU A 5 6.67 -10.10 19.01
CA LEU A 5 6.10 -11.43 18.87
C LEU A 5 5.93 -11.76 17.38
N PRO A 6 6.42 -12.92 16.89
CA PRO A 6 6.09 -13.37 15.55
C PRO A 6 4.57 -13.37 15.41
N THR A 7 4.05 -12.63 14.43
CA THR A 7 2.61 -12.55 14.19
C THR A 7 2.07 -13.96 13.99
N ARG A 8 1.18 -14.39 14.90
CA ARG A 8 0.55 -15.71 14.83
C ARG A 8 -0.18 -15.83 13.48
N SER A 9 -0.24 -17.01 12.89
CA SER A 9 -0.87 -17.21 11.56
C SER A 9 -2.28 -16.62 11.47
N GLY A 10 -3.07 -16.70 12.55
CA GLY A 10 -4.39 -16.05 12.63
C GLY A 10 -4.35 -14.52 12.55
N GLN A 11 -3.36 -13.87 13.16
CA GLN A 11 -3.18 -12.41 13.06
C GLN A 11 -2.79 -12.01 11.62
N ARG A 12 -1.92 -12.79 10.97
CA ARG A 12 -1.56 -12.54 9.56
C ARG A 12 -2.77 -12.66 8.63
N ALA A 13 -3.62 -13.66 8.85
CA ALA A 13 -4.86 -13.82 8.09
C ALA A 13 -5.81 -12.63 8.30
N ALA A 14 -5.99 -12.18 9.55
CA ALA A 14 -6.80 -11.00 9.84
C ALA A 14 -6.26 -9.73 9.16
N ILE A 15 -4.94 -9.49 9.24
CA ILE A 15 -4.29 -8.35 8.57
C ILE A 15 -4.48 -8.44 7.05
N LEU A 16 -4.32 -9.63 6.45
CA LEU A 16 -4.55 -9.83 5.03
C LEU A 16 -5.98 -9.45 4.63
N VAL A 17 -6.98 -9.93 5.35
CA VAL A 17 -8.40 -9.63 5.07
C VAL A 17 -8.68 -8.13 5.25
N LEU A 18 -8.19 -7.51 6.31
CA LEU A 18 -8.38 -6.08 6.56
C LEU A 18 -7.73 -5.22 5.47
N LEU A 19 -6.51 -5.54 5.04
CA LEU A 19 -5.82 -4.84 3.97
C LEU A 19 -6.49 -5.05 2.61
N ALA A 20 -6.99 -6.26 2.33
CA ALA A 20 -7.74 -6.55 1.12
C ALA A 20 -9.08 -5.77 1.09
N ALA A 21 -9.81 -5.74 2.19
CA ALA A 21 -11.05 -4.97 2.32
C ALA A 21 -10.81 -3.47 2.15
N LEU A 22 -9.76 -2.92 2.78
CA LEU A 22 -9.37 -1.52 2.63
C LEU A 22 -9.05 -1.18 1.16
N MET A 23 -8.31 -2.05 0.48
CA MET A 23 -7.98 -1.88 -0.93
C MET A 23 -9.23 -1.87 -1.80
N VAL A 24 -10.10 -2.88 -1.65
CA VAL A 24 -11.36 -2.95 -2.41
C VAL A 24 -12.20 -1.70 -2.17
N ALA A 25 -12.41 -1.30 -0.92
CA ALA A 25 -13.25 -0.16 -0.58
C ALA A 25 -12.73 1.14 -1.24
N THR A 26 -11.44 1.42 -1.14
CA THR A 26 -10.87 2.69 -1.62
C THR A 26 -10.64 2.71 -3.13
N ARG A 27 -10.22 1.59 -3.72
CA ARG A 27 -9.94 1.47 -5.16
C ARG A 27 -11.21 1.36 -6.00
N SER A 28 -12.30 0.82 -5.47
CA SER A 28 -13.61 0.82 -6.13
C SER A 28 -14.40 2.12 -5.93
N HIS A 29 -13.87 3.06 -5.14
CA HIS A 29 -14.56 4.28 -4.72
C HIS A 29 -15.90 4.03 -3.97
N LEU A 30 -16.05 2.86 -3.35
CA LEU A 30 -17.29 2.45 -2.67
C LEU A 30 -17.75 3.43 -1.57
N PRO A 31 -16.87 4.01 -0.72
CA PRO A 31 -17.29 5.01 0.26
C PRO A 31 -17.90 6.27 -0.38
N ALA A 32 -17.36 6.74 -1.51
CA ALA A 32 -17.92 7.89 -2.21
C ALA A 32 -19.33 7.58 -2.75
N LEU A 33 -19.56 6.33 -3.17
CA LEU A 33 -20.87 5.85 -3.60
C LEU A 33 -21.87 5.72 -2.45
N LEU A 34 -21.42 5.32 -1.25
CA LEU A 34 -22.31 4.92 -0.14
C LEU A 34 -22.53 5.99 0.94
N THR A 35 -21.66 6.98 1.08
CA THR A 35 -21.61 7.80 2.31
C THR A 35 -21.65 9.31 2.12
N HIS A 36 -21.88 9.82 0.89
CA HIS A 36 -21.74 11.25 0.53
C HIS A 36 -20.38 11.87 0.89
N LEU A 37 -19.41 11.06 1.35
CA LEU A 37 -18.04 11.47 1.54
C LEU A 37 -17.44 11.75 0.16
N GLY A 38 -16.65 12.81 0.03
CA GLY A 38 -15.90 13.10 -1.19
C GLY A 38 -14.99 11.92 -1.60
N PRO A 39 -14.43 11.93 -2.82
CA PRO A 39 -13.60 10.84 -3.31
C PRO A 39 -12.45 10.56 -2.33
N ILE A 40 -12.51 9.41 -1.68
CA ILE A 40 -11.48 8.96 -0.76
C ILE A 40 -10.28 8.50 -1.59
N PRO A 41 -9.05 8.95 -1.27
CA PRO A 41 -7.86 8.52 -1.99
C PRO A 41 -7.68 6.99 -1.94
N ASP A 42 -7.25 6.40 -3.05
CA ASP A 42 -6.90 4.98 -3.15
C ASP A 42 -5.79 4.63 -2.14
N ALA A 43 -6.00 3.59 -1.34
CA ALA A 43 -5.06 3.09 -0.34
C ALA A 43 -4.06 2.05 -0.87
N SER A 44 -4.13 1.66 -2.15
CA SER A 44 -3.39 0.54 -2.73
C SER A 44 -1.89 0.60 -2.45
N TRP A 45 -1.27 1.77 -2.60
CA TRP A 45 0.18 1.89 -2.38
C TRP A 45 0.56 1.65 -0.91
N ALA A 46 -0.24 2.19 0.01
CA ALA A 46 -0.09 1.94 1.43
C ALA A 46 -0.35 0.48 1.79
N VAL A 47 -1.34 -0.16 1.15
CA VAL A 47 -1.67 -1.57 1.32
C VAL A 47 -0.48 -2.45 0.92
N PHE A 48 0.14 -2.24 -0.26
CA PHE A 48 1.32 -3.03 -0.65
C PHE A 48 2.51 -2.83 0.29
N PHE A 49 2.74 -1.61 0.77
CA PHE A 49 3.79 -1.34 1.75
C PHE A 49 3.52 -2.05 3.09
N MET A 50 2.32 -1.88 3.66
CA MET A 50 1.93 -2.53 4.91
C MET A 50 1.87 -4.06 4.80
N ALA A 51 1.39 -4.59 3.68
CA ALA A 51 1.38 -6.03 3.41
C ALA A 51 2.82 -6.57 3.31
N GLY A 52 3.73 -5.85 2.67
CA GLY A 52 5.16 -6.15 2.70
C GLY A 52 5.73 -6.22 4.12
N PHE A 53 5.32 -5.31 5.00
CA PHE A 53 5.73 -5.31 6.40
C PHE A 53 5.18 -6.50 7.20
N TYR A 54 3.85 -6.70 7.19
CA TYR A 54 3.18 -7.69 8.04
C TYR A 54 3.15 -9.11 7.48
N LEU A 55 3.08 -9.25 6.15
CA LEU A 55 2.89 -10.51 5.42
C LEU A 55 4.17 -10.98 4.73
N ARG A 56 5.34 -10.46 5.13
CA ARG A 56 6.64 -10.83 4.54
C ARG A 56 6.85 -12.35 4.44
N GLY A 57 6.45 -13.13 5.44
CA GLY A 57 6.56 -14.60 5.43
C GLY A 57 5.65 -15.30 4.41
N TRP A 58 4.66 -14.60 3.89
CA TRP A 58 3.65 -15.06 2.91
C TRP A 58 3.84 -14.41 1.53
N SER A 59 4.93 -13.66 1.32
CA SER A 59 5.14 -12.86 0.09
C SER A 59 4.93 -13.63 -1.21
N ARG A 60 5.35 -14.91 -1.28
CA ARG A 60 5.26 -15.74 -2.49
C ARG A 60 3.83 -15.92 -3.04
N TRP A 61 2.82 -15.76 -2.19
CA TRP A 61 1.41 -15.94 -2.56
C TRP A 61 0.54 -14.74 -2.20
N ALA A 62 0.85 -14.02 -1.13
CA ALA A 62 0.10 -12.84 -0.74
C ALA A 62 0.33 -11.69 -1.75
N PHE A 63 1.56 -11.47 -2.23
CA PHE A 63 1.80 -10.44 -3.25
C PHE A 63 1.00 -10.68 -4.54
N PRO A 64 1.07 -11.86 -5.20
CA PRO A 64 0.26 -12.08 -6.41
C PRO A 64 -1.25 -12.06 -6.13
N LEU A 65 -1.70 -12.43 -4.92
CA LEU A 65 -3.10 -12.28 -4.52
C LEU A 65 -3.54 -10.81 -4.51
N PHE A 66 -2.75 -9.91 -3.90
CA PHE A 66 -3.03 -8.47 -3.90
C PHE A 66 -2.95 -7.86 -5.31
N MET A 67 -2.04 -8.33 -6.16
CA MET A 67 -2.01 -7.93 -7.57
C MET A 67 -3.29 -8.36 -8.30
N ALA A 68 -3.71 -9.62 -8.16
CA ALA A 68 -4.94 -10.12 -8.76
C ALA A 68 -6.17 -9.37 -8.25
N LEU A 69 -6.19 -9.02 -6.96
CA LEU A 69 -7.23 -8.20 -6.36
C LEU A 69 -7.28 -6.80 -6.99
N ALA A 70 -6.13 -6.14 -7.17
CA ALA A 70 -6.06 -4.83 -7.82
C ALA A 70 -6.63 -4.86 -9.24
N VAL A 71 -6.21 -5.85 -10.04
CA VAL A 71 -6.70 -6.05 -11.42
C VAL A 71 -8.20 -6.38 -11.42
N GLY A 72 -8.66 -7.22 -10.51
CA GLY A 72 -10.07 -7.59 -10.40
C GLY A 72 -10.97 -6.40 -10.03
N VAL A 73 -10.51 -5.52 -9.14
CA VAL A 73 -11.23 -4.28 -8.81
C VAL A 73 -11.25 -3.34 -10.01
N ASP A 74 -10.12 -3.14 -10.70
CA ASP A 74 -10.06 -2.29 -11.90
C ASP A 74 -11.01 -2.80 -12.99
N TYR A 75 -11.02 -4.12 -13.22
CA TYR A 75 -11.93 -4.77 -14.15
C TYR A 75 -13.39 -4.51 -13.79
N ALA A 76 -13.77 -4.74 -12.53
CA ALA A 76 -15.15 -4.53 -12.07
C ALA A 76 -15.61 -3.07 -12.17
N VAL A 77 -14.74 -2.12 -11.82
CA VAL A 77 -15.05 -0.68 -11.90
C VAL A 77 -15.22 -0.23 -13.35
N ILE A 78 -14.27 -0.59 -14.23
CA ILE A 78 -14.28 -0.16 -15.63
C ILE A 78 -15.48 -0.77 -16.39
N THR A 79 -15.69 -2.08 -16.22
CA THR A 79 -16.82 -2.76 -16.87
C THR A 79 -18.17 -2.33 -16.31
N GLY A 80 -18.24 -2.02 -15.01
CA GLY A 80 -19.42 -1.44 -14.37
C GLY A 80 -19.79 -0.05 -14.91
N GLN A 81 -18.86 0.68 -15.52
CA GLN A 81 -19.10 1.95 -16.22
C GLN A 81 -19.57 1.75 -17.68
N GLY A 82 -19.74 0.50 -18.13
CA GLY A 82 -20.15 0.18 -19.51
C GLY A 82 -19.01 0.27 -20.53
N MET A 83 -17.75 0.35 -20.07
CA MET A 83 -16.57 0.40 -20.92
C MET A 83 -15.89 -0.96 -21.02
N ASP A 84 -15.24 -1.25 -22.14
CA ASP A 84 -14.36 -2.41 -22.25
C ASP A 84 -13.06 -2.16 -21.47
N PHE A 85 -12.63 -3.14 -20.69
CA PHE A 85 -11.44 -3.07 -19.84
C PHE A 85 -10.19 -2.70 -20.63
N TRP A 86 -10.01 -3.32 -21.80
CA TRP A 86 -8.84 -3.11 -22.66
C TRP A 86 -8.89 -1.81 -23.47
N ALA A 87 -10.06 -1.18 -23.54
CA ALA A 87 -10.25 0.10 -24.24
C ALA A 87 -10.14 1.31 -23.30
N HIS A 88 -10.07 1.09 -21.99
CA HIS A 88 -9.96 2.16 -21.01
C HIS A 88 -8.54 2.76 -21.02
N TYR A 89 -8.43 4.09 -20.97
CA TYR A 89 -7.13 4.78 -21.07
C TYR A 89 -6.12 4.35 -19.98
N CYS A 90 -6.61 3.96 -18.79
CA CYS A 90 -5.75 3.43 -17.71
C CYS A 90 -5.11 2.06 -18.04
N VAL A 91 -5.64 1.33 -19.03
CA VAL A 91 -5.22 -0.02 -19.39
C VAL A 91 -4.48 0.05 -20.73
N SER A 92 -3.19 0.35 -20.66
CA SER A 92 -2.27 0.30 -21.79
C SER A 92 -1.20 -0.78 -21.59
N ALA A 93 -0.27 -0.93 -22.53
CA ALA A 93 0.88 -1.82 -22.34
C ALA A 93 1.68 -1.50 -21.06
N ALA A 94 1.65 -0.24 -20.58
CA ALA A 94 2.27 0.19 -19.33
C ALA A 94 1.60 -0.43 -18.08
N TYR A 95 0.38 -0.96 -18.17
CA TYR A 95 -0.33 -1.54 -17.03
C TYR A 95 0.43 -2.73 -16.43
N TRP A 96 1.21 -3.47 -17.24
CA TRP A 96 2.11 -4.53 -16.77
C TRP A 96 3.21 -4.01 -15.82
N CYS A 97 3.63 -2.75 -15.97
CA CYS A 97 4.62 -2.12 -15.10
C CYS A 97 4.10 -1.84 -13.68
N LEU A 98 2.80 -2.03 -13.41
CA LEU A 98 2.28 -2.01 -12.04
C LEU A 98 2.85 -3.14 -11.18
N VAL A 99 3.16 -4.30 -11.76
CA VAL A 99 3.77 -5.41 -11.02
C VAL A 99 5.11 -5.00 -10.38
N PRO A 100 6.13 -4.52 -11.12
CA PRO A 100 7.37 -4.05 -10.51
C PRO A 100 7.15 -2.80 -9.63
N ALA A 101 6.24 -1.89 -9.97
CA ALA A 101 5.96 -0.71 -9.14
C ALA A 101 5.47 -1.10 -7.74
N TYR A 102 4.49 -2.02 -7.66
CA TYR A 102 3.92 -2.48 -6.39
C TYR A 102 4.87 -3.42 -5.65
N LEU A 103 5.72 -4.15 -6.37
CA LEU A 103 6.78 -4.96 -5.76
C LEU A 103 7.78 -4.08 -5.00
N VAL A 104 8.09 -2.88 -5.48
CA VAL A 104 8.99 -1.95 -4.77
C VAL A 104 8.38 -1.45 -3.45
N LEU A 105 7.07 -1.20 -3.41
CA LEU A 105 6.36 -0.88 -2.17
C LEU A 105 6.41 -2.07 -1.19
N TRP A 106 6.11 -3.27 -1.67
CA TRP A 106 6.18 -4.50 -0.89
C TRP A 106 7.58 -4.76 -0.33
N ALA A 107 8.61 -4.55 -1.15
CA ALA A 107 10.01 -4.69 -0.76
C ALA A 107 10.41 -3.67 0.31
N GLY A 108 9.94 -2.42 0.19
CA GLY A 108 10.13 -1.37 1.19
C GLY A 108 9.60 -1.79 2.56
N GLY A 109 8.32 -2.18 2.63
CA GLY A 109 7.73 -2.67 3.87
C GLY A 109 8.42 -3.92 4.42
N SER A 110 8.77 -4.86 3.54
CA SER A 110 9.50 -6.08 3.90
C SER A 110 10.88 -5.79 4.49
N LEU A 111 11.58 -4.77 3.97
CA LEU A 111 12.86 -4.32 4.49
C LEU A 111 12.68 -3.64 5.85
N THR A 112 11.69 -2.77 5.99
CA THR A 112 11.38 -2.15 7.29
C THR A 112 11.09 -3.20 8.36
N ALA A 113 10.33 -4.26 8.04
CA ALA A 113 10.06 -5.37 8.96
C ALA A 113 11.30 -6.22 9.30
N ARG A 114 12.30 -6.30 8.41
CA ARG A 114 13.61 -6.92 8.71
C ARG A 114 14.35 -6.09 9.75
N LEU A 115 14.45 -4.79 9.48
CA LEU A 115 15.26 -3.87 10.27
C LEU A 115 14.65 -3.60 11.64
N SER A 116 13.32 -3.63 11.77
CA SER A 116 12.63 -3.44 13.05
C SER A 116 12.99 -4.50 14.11
N GLN A 117 13.55 -5.65 13.73
CA GLN A 117 14.00 -6.68 14.67
C GLN A 117 15.29 -6.29 15.40
N GLN A 118 16.05 -5.34 14.86
CA GLN A 118 17.39 -4.96 15.33
C GLN A 118 17.46 -3.51 15.83
N LEU A 119 16.45 -2.70 15.50
CA LEU A 119 16.42 -1.28 15.77
C LEU A 119 15.52 -0.96 16.96
N SER A 120 15.77 0.17 17.62
CA SER A 120 14.82 0.76 18.56
C SER A 120 13.56 1.25 17.85
N ASP A 121 12.47 1.45 18.60
CA ASP A 121 11.18 1.93 18.05
C ASP A 121 11.34 3.25 17.27
N GLN A 122 12.08 4.22 17.82
CA GLN A 122 12.35 5.51 17.15
C GLN A 122 13.11 5.35 15.82
N ARG A 123 14.15 4.50 15.81
CA ARG A 123 14.92 4.22 14.59
C ARG A 123 14.09 3.45 13.57
N THR A 124 13.22 2.55 14.02
CA THR A 124 12.27 1.84 13.17
C THR A 124 11.31 2.79 12.49
N LEU A 125 10.75 3.77 13.21
CA LEU A 125 9.88 4.80 12.62
C LEU A 125 10.63 5.65 11.59
N LEU A 126 11.87 6.04 11.87
CA LEU A 126 12.69 6.77 10.91
C LEU A 126 12.93 5.94 9.63
N VAL A 127 13.35 4.68 9.78
CA VAL A 127 13.56 3.76 8.65
C VAL A 127 12.27 3.51 7.89
N ALA A 128 11.13 3.37 8.57
CA ALA A 128 9.83 3.22 7.93
C ALA A 128 9.48 4.44 7.08
N GLY A 129 9.68 5.66 7.60
CA GLY A 129 9.45 6.90 6.88
C GLY A 129 10.34 7.02 5.64
N LEU A 130 11.64 6.76 5.78
CA LEU A 130 12.59 6.81 4.66
C LEU A 130 12.28 5.75 3.58
N ALA A 131 12.02 4.51 4.01
CA ALA A 131 11.64 3.42 3.11
C ALA A 131 10.33 3.74 2.38
N LEU A 132 9.35 4.35 3.06
CA LEU A 132 8.09 4.75 2.45
C LEU A 132 8.32 5.80 1.36
N VAL A 133 9.06 6.87 1.64
CA VAL A 133 9.34 7.94 0.66
C VAL A 133 10.09 7.36 -0.55
N ALA A 134 11.12 6.54 -0.32
CA ALA A 134 11.88 5.91 -1.39
C ALA A 134 11.02 4.96 -2.24
N SER A 135 10.20 4.12 -1.60
CA SER A 135 9.33 3.19 -2.30
C SER A 135 8.23 3.91 -3.08
N VAL A 136 7.65 4.99 -2.55
CA VAL A 136 6.66 5.81 -3.27
C VAL A 136 7.32 6.49 -4.47
N ALA A 137 8.52 7.05 -4.32
CA ALA A 137 9.24 7.67 -5.43
C ALA A 137 9.52 6.67 -6.55
N LEU A 138 10.06 5.50 -6.22
CA LEU A 138 10.33 4.45 -7.21
C LEU A 138 9.05 3.87 -7.81
N CYS A 139 8.00 3.65 -7.02
CA CYS A 139 6.71 3.20 -7.52
C CYS A 139 6.11 4.21 -8.50
N HIS A 140 6.14 5.50 -8.16
CA HIS A 140 5.68 6.57 -9.04
C HIS A 140 6.52 6.62 -10.32
N LEU A 141 7.84 6.50 -10.20
CA LEU A 141 8.76 6.52 -11.33
C LEU A 141 8.46 5.40 -12.33
N ILE A 142 8.24 4.19 -11.82
CA ILE A 142 7.95 3.02 -12.66
C ILE A 142 6.54 3.14 -13.27
N SER A 143 5.52 3.40 -12.45
CA SER A 143 4.12 3.41 -12.90
C SER A 143 3.80 4.61 -13.79
N GLN A 144 4.06 5.83 -13.32
CA GLN A 144 3.81 7.04 -14.09
C GLN A 144 4.77 7.17 -15.26
N GLY A 145 6.04 6.80 -15.08
CA GLY A 145 7.03 6.85 -16.16
C GLY A 145 6.67 5.91 -17.30
N SER A 146 6.39 4.64 -17.00
CA SER A 146 5.94 3.69 -18.04
C SER A 146 4.66 4.18 -18.71
N PHE A 147 3.69 4.68 -17.96
CA PHE A 147 2.45 5.22 -18.54
C PHE A 147 2.73 6.41 -19.49
N TYR A 148 3.53 7.38 -19.06
CA TYR A 148 3.84 8.57 -19.84
C TYR A 148 4.56 8.27 -21.16
N TRP A 149 5.46 7.28 -21.16
CA TRP A 149 6.30 6.96 -22.32
C TRP A 149 5.74 5.86 -23.23
N ILE A 150 4.93 4.95 -22.70
CA ILE A 150 4.47 3.74 -23.43
C ILE A 150 2.99 3.85 -23.82
N SER A 151 2.16 4.58 -23.06
CA SER A 151 0.74 4.70 -23.39
C SER A 151 0.47 5.72 -24.49
N ASP A 152 -0.62 5.52 -25.23
CA ASP A 152 -1.10 6.48 -26.23
C ASP A 152 -1.75 7.73 -25.63
N SER A 153 -1.77 7.85 -24.28
CA SER A 153 -2.41 8.97 -23.59
C SER A 153 -1.61 10.28 -23.68
N VAL A 154 -0.33 10.21 -24.05
CA VAL A 154 0.54 11.38 -24.23
C VAL A 154 1.00 11.43 -25.67
N SER A 155 0.40 12.31 -26.47
CA SER A 155 0.64 12.40 -27.92
C SER A 155 2.06 12.83 -28.30
N GLN A 156 2.72 13.65 -27.46
CA GLN A 156 4.08 14.15 -27.69
C GLN A 156 4.90 14.09 -26.39
N PRO A 157 5.41 12.91 -26.00
CA PRO A 157 6.13 12.75 -24.76
C PRO A 157 7.49 13.48 -24.84
N SER A 158 7.73 14.34 -23.84
CA SER A 158 9.02 15.02 -23.63
C SER A 158 9.52 14.82 -22.20
N LEU A 159 10.83 14.91 -22.00
CA LEU A 159 11.45 14.78 -20.67
C LEU A 159 10.98 15.88 -19.71
N ALA A 160 10.85 17.12 -20.20
CA ALA A 160 10.37 18.24 -19.39
C ALA A 160 8.90 18.06 -18.98
N GLY A 161 8.04 17.61 -19.89
CA GLY A 161 6.65 17.31 -19.58
C GLY A 161 6.51 16.17 -18.57
N TRP A 162 7.34 15.14 -18.70
CA TRP A 162 7.39 14.02 -17.77
C TRP A 162 7.81 14.46 -16.38
N ALA A 163 8.91 15.23 -16.28
CA ALA A 163 9.44 15.72 -15.01
C ALA A 163 8.43 16.63 -14.29
N LYS A 164 7.74 17.50 -15.04
CA LYS A 164 6.64 18.31 -14.50
C LYS A 164 5.51 17.43 -13.98
N ASN A 165 5.03 16.48 -14.78
CA ASN A 165 3.93 15.60 -14.41
C ASN A 165 4.28 14.75 -13.17
N TYR A 166 5.50 14.19 -13.13
CA TYR A 166 6.00 13.48 -11.96
C TYR A 166 6.01 14.38 -10.71
N GLY A 167 6.52 15.62 -10.84
CA GLY A 167 6.55 16.59 -9.75
C GLY A 167 5.17 16.98 -9.22
N ASP A 168 4.21 17.23 -10.13
CA ASP A 168 2.84 17.62 -9.79
C ASP A 168 2.12 16.52 -8.98
N TRP A 169 2.37 15.25 -9.31
CA TRP A 169 1.65 14.11 -8.74
C TRP A 169 2.39 13.42 -7.58
N PHE A 170 3.72 13.56 -7.47
CA PHE A 170 4.49 12.87 -6.45
C PHE A 170 4.01 13.18 -5.02
N LEU A 171 3.82 14.46 -4.67
CA LEU A 171 3.43 14.85 -3.32
C LEU A 171 1.99 14.40 -2.96
N PRO A 172 0.98 14.53 -3.84
CA PRO A 172 -0.34 13.92 -3.62
C PRO A 172 -0.29 12.40 -3.33
N PHE A 173 0.45 11.63 -4.14
CA PHE A 173 0.59 10.18 -3.94
C PHE A 173 1.33 9.83 -2.64
N LEU A 174 2.41 10.56 -2.34
CA LEU A 174 3.14 10.40 -1.09
C LEU A 174 2.27 10.70 0.12
N ARG A 175 1.50 11.80 0.08
CA ARG A 175 0.61 12.21 1.16
C ARG A 175 -0.47 11.17 1.44
N SER A 176 -1.17 10.71 0.39
CA SER A 176 -2.20 9.65 0.55
C SER A 176 -1.60 8.40 1.17
N THR A 177 -0.48 7.93 0.61
CA THR A 177 0.21 6.72 1.08
C THR A 177 0.66 6.86 2.54
N ALA A 178 1.26 8.00 2.89
CA ALA A 178 1.71 8.29 4.26
C ALA A 178 0.56 8.40 5.26
N LEU A 179 -0.60 8.93 4.87
CA LEU A 179 -1.78 8.99 5.74
C LEU A 179 -2.26 7.59 6.11
N TYR A 180 -2.45 6.70 5.14
CA TYR A 180 -2.88 5.33 5.41
C TYR A 180 -1.85 4.52 6.18
N VAL A 181 -0.55 4.62 5.85
CA VAL A 181 0.51 3.96 6.63
C VAL A 181 0.59 4.52 8.05
N GLY A 182 0.48 5.84 8.21
CA GLY A 182 0.46 6.50 9.52
C GLY A 182 -0.71 6.04 10.39
N LEU A 183 -1.91 5.93 9.83
CA LEU A 183 -3.06 5.33 10.51
C LEU A 183 -2.80 3.88 10.91
N GLY A 184 -2.20 3.08 10.02
CA GLY A 184 -1.79 1.71 10.33
C GLY A 184 -0.79 1.63 11.49
N VAL A 185 0.16 2.55 11.56
CA VAL A 185 1.12 2.66 12.67
C VAL A 185 0.42 3.05 13.97
N ILE A 186 -0.49 4.03 13.95
CA ILE A 186 -1.26 4.45 15.13
C ILE A 186 -2.06 3.27 15.70
N VAL A 187 -2.77 2.53 14.83
CA VAL A 187 -3.54 1.34 15.23
C VAL A 187 -2.60 0.27 15.80
N HIS A 188 -1.47 -0.01 15.14
CA HIS A 188 -0.50 -0.99 15.60
C HIS A 188 0.04 -0.66 16.99
N VAL A 189 0.49 0.59 17.19
CA VAL A 189 1.03 1.05 18.47
C VAL A 189 -0.06 1.03 19.54
N GLY A 190 -1.27 1.51 19.23
CA GLY A 190 -2.41 1.49 20.15
C GLY A 190 -2.73 0.09 20.65
N LEU A 191 -2.86 -0.89 19.75
CA LEU A 191 -3.08 -2.29 20.11
C LEU A 191 -1.93 -2.88 20.92
N ALA A 192 -0.69 -2.54 20.59
CA ALA A 192 0.47 -2.98 21.36
C ALA A 192 0.50 -2.39 22.77
N GLN A 193 0.08 -1.13 22.95
CA GLN A 193 -0.04 -0.52 24.28
C GLN A 193 -1.17 -1.16 25.09
N VAL A 194 -2.35 -1.37 24.50
CA VAL A 194 -3.48 -2.03 25.19
C VAL A 194 -3.07 -3.43 25.65
N ALA A 195 -2.41 -4.21 24.78
CA ALA A 195 -1.93 -5.55 25.14
C ALA A 195 -0.87 -5.52 26.27
N ARG A 196 -0.02 -4.48 26.30
CA ARG A 196 0.96 -4.28 27.38
C ARG A 196 0.30 -3.87 28.71
N LEU A 197 -0.75 -3.05 28.67
CA LEU A 197 -1.46 -2.61 29.87
C LEU A 197 -2.37 -3.71 30.42
N ALA A 198 -2.89 -4.60 29.56
CA ALA A 198 -3.77 -5.70 29.95
C ALA A 198 -3.04 -6.91 30.58
N GLY A 199 -1.71 -6.98 30.52
CA GLY A 199 -0.93 -7.97 31.28
C GLY A 199 0.19 -7.27 32.03
N PRO A 200 0.28 -7.29 33.37
CA PRO A 200 0.05 -8.43 34.27
C PRO A 200 -0.84 -8.11 35.51
N GLN A 201 -2.06 -8.65 35.55
CA GLN A 201 -2.90 -8.74 36.78
C GLN A 201 -3.11 -10.18 37.27
N GLU A 202 -2.76 -11.22 36.51
CA GLU A 202 -2.98 -12.63 36.88
C GLU A 202 -1.94 -13.25 37.84
N ARG A 203 -0.90 -12.52 38.26
CA ARG A 203 0.17 -13.08 39.14
C ARG A 203 0.06 -12.71 40.61
N ALA A 204 -1.02 -12.04 41.04
CA ALA A 204 -1.23 -11.64 42.44
C ALA A 204 -2.38 -12.38 43.15
N ALA A 205 -2.89 -13.47 42.56
CA ALA A 205 -4.02 -14.25 43.08
C ALA A 205 -3.73 -15.77 43.20
N GLY A 206 -2.47 -16.14 43.46
CA GLY A 206 -2.05 -17.53 43.71
C GLY A 206 -1.23 -17.64 44.98
#